data_AF-A0A7D9K6E4-F1
#
_entry.id   AF-A0A7D9K6E4-F1
#
_cell.length_a   1.000
_cell.length_b   1.000
_cell.length_c   1.000
_cell.angle_alpha   90.00
_cell.angle_beta   90.00
_cell.angle_gamma   90.00
#
_symmetry.space_group_name_H-M   'P 1'
#
loop_
_entity.id
_entity.type
_entity.pdbx_description
1 polymer ?
#
loop_
_entity_poly.entity_id
_entity_poly.type
_entity_poly.pdbx_seq_one_letter_code
_entity_poly.pdbx_strand_id
1 'polypeptide(L)'
;MVRLMEEAWSLHRNKAITMLKWQKRVTLSVEDISNLGLQANMVVLSACHTARGKISSEGVLGLARAFLMAGAKSVVTALWAVNDDATEKFMLKFYDNLSSEPVVNSLATTMCEMKQEKFEVAQWGSFKVLGANVKVFSNISDHN
;
A
#
# COMPACT_ATOMS: atom_id res chain seq x y z
N MET A 1 11.58 4.95 1.46
CA MET A 1 10.30 4.19 1.50
C MET A 1 10.34 2.78 2.14
N VAL A 2 10.96 1.72 1.58
CA VAL A 2 10.87 0.33 2.12
C VAL A 2 11.39 0.21 3.56
N ARG A 3 12.49 0.91 3.87
CA ARG A 3 13.08 0.95 5.21
C ARG A 3 12.19 1.70 6.23
N LEU A 4 11.53 2.77 5.79
CA LEU A 4 10.61 3.56 6.62
C LEU A 4 9.32 2.79 6.93
N MET A 5 8.87 1.92 6.01
CA MET A 5 7.78 0.99 6.29
C MET A 5 8.16 -0.11 7.30
N GLU A 6 9.43 -0.56 7.35
CA GLU A 6 9.90 -1.49 8.39
C GLU A 6 10.00 -0.81 9.76
N GLU A 7 10.50 0.43 9.82
CA GLU A 7 10.66 1.20 11.06
C GLU A 7 9.31 1.62 11.66
N ALA A 8 8.37 2.12 10.84
CA ALA A 8 6.99 2.42 11.26
C ALA A 8 6.23 1.18 11.77
N TRP A 9 6.48 0.01 11.16
CA TRP A 9 5.82 -1.25 11.52
C TRP A 9 6.37 -1.86 12.82
N SER A 10 7.65 -1.65 13.14
CA SER A 10 8.25 -2.16 14.39
C SER A 10 7.55 -1.61 15.64
N LEU A 11 6.89 -0.45 15.55
CA LEU A 11 6.16 0.16 16.67
C LEU A 11 4.74 -0.40 16.85
N HIS A 12 4.09 -0.91 15.81
CA HIS A 12 2.70 -1.40 15.86
C HIS A 12 2.61 -2.90 15.54
N ARG A 13 2.86 -3.73 16.56
CA ARG A 13 2.65 -5.19 16.53
C ARG A 13 1.21 -5.54 16.18
N ASN A 14 0.91 -5.79 14.90
CA ASN A 14 -0.30 -6.51 14.47
C ASN A 14 -0.01 -7.45 13.29
N LYS A 15 -0.40 -8.72 13.44
CA LYS A 15 -0.05 -9.87 12.58
C LYS A 15 -0.72 -9.89 11.20
N ALA A 16 -1.49 -8.87 10.81
CA ALA A 16 -2.34 -8.89 9.62
C ALA A 16 -1.66 -8.41 8.32
N ILE A 17 -0.41 -7.95 8.39
CA ILE A 17 0.34 -7.47 7.23
C ILE A 17 1.45 -8.48 6.91
N THR A 18 1.25 -9.28 5.86
CA THR A 18 2.32 -10.12 5.30
C THR A 18 3.24 -9.24 4.47
N MET A 19 4.32 -8.75 5.08
CA MET A 19 5.41 -8.12 4.34
C MET A 19 6.16 -9.21 3.58
N LEU A 20 6.00 -9.25 2.25
CA LEU A 20 6.84 -10.07 1.39
C LEU A 20 8.27 -9.50 1.37
N LYS A 21 9.09 -9.92 2.33
CA LYS A 21 10.50 -9.57 2.42
C LYS A 21 11.33 -10.48 1.51
N TRP A 22 11.56 -10.04 0.28
CA TRP A 22 12.44 -10.74 -0.66
C TRP A 22 13.91 -10.43 -0.33
N GLN A 23 14.62 -11.39 0.27
CA GLN A 23 16.07 -11.29 0.56
C GLN A 23 16.97 -11.39 -0.69
N LYS A 24 16.39 -11.76 -1.84
CA LYS A 24 17.05 -11.81 -3.15
C LYS A 24 16.28 -10.88 -4.09
N ARG A 25 16.97 -10.15 -4.98
CA ARG A 25 16.31 -9.42 -6.07
C ARG A 25 15.64 -10.45 -6.99
N VAL A 26 14.36 -10.68 -6.78
CA VAL A 26 13.53 -11.54 -7.64
C VAL A 26 12.74 -10.61 -8.54
N THR A 27 12.87 -10.80 -9.85
CA THR A 27 11.99 -10.17 -10.82
C THR A 27 10.69 -10.97 -10.82
N LEU A 28 9.62 -10.41 -10.27
CA LEU A 28 8.30 -11.03 -10.32
C LEU A 28 7.63 -10.62 -11.63
N SER A 29 7.32 -11.60 -12.48
CA SER A 29 6.45 -11.36 -13.62
C SER A 29 4.99 -11.25 -13.19
N VAL A 30 4.15 -10.65 -14.02
CA VAL A 30 2.70 -10.60 -13.82
C VAL A 30 2.11 -12.01 -13.67
N GLU A 31 2.67 -12.98 -14.40
CA GLU A 31 2.26 -14.38 -14.37
C GLU A 31 2.63 -15.06 -13.04
N ASP A 32 3.82 -14.78 -12.51
CA ASP A 32 4.22 -15.28 -11.18
C ASP A 32 3.29 -14.77 -10.10
N ILE A 33 2.98 -13.46 -10.12
CA ILE A 33 2.15 -12.81 -9.11
C ILE A 33 0.72 -13.38 -9.15
N SER A 34 0.14 -13.50 -10.35
CA SER A 34 -1.24 -13.96 -10.52
C SER A 34 -1.47 -15.37 -9.98
N ASN A 35 -0.41 -16.19 -9.93
CA ASN A 35 -0.45 -17.57 -9.43
C ASN A 35 -0.10 -17.72 -7.93
N LEU A 36 0.16 -16.63 -7.20
CA LEU A 36 0.57 -16.70 -5.78
C LEU A 36 -0.54 -17.18 -4.82
N GLY A 37 -1.82 -17.15 -5.22
CA GLY A 37 -2.93 -17.55 -4.35
C GLY A 37 -2.99 -16.74 -3.04
N LEU A 38 -2.91 -15.42 -3.16
CA LEU A 38 -2.90 -14.47 -2.04
C LEU A 38 -4.26 -14.41 -1.32
N GLN A 39 -4.20 -14.44 0.01
CA GLN A 39 -5.33 -14.14 0.89
C GLN A 39 -5.07 -12.82 1.64
N ALA A 40 -4.79 -11.75 0.89
CA ALA A 40 -4.46 -10.45 1.44
C ALA A 40 -5.67 -9.50 1.39
N ASN A 41 -6.01 -8.88 2.52
CA ASN A 41 -7.02 -7.81 2.51
C ASN A 41 -6.51 -6.56 1.77
N MET A 42 -5.20 -6.30 1.81
CA MET A 42 -4.59 -5.14 1.19
C MET A 42 -3.13 -5.40 0.79
N VAL A 43 -2.73 -4.86 -0.37
CA VAL A 43 -1.33 -4.79 -0.84
C VAL A 43 -0.94 -3.33 -1.07
N VAL A 44 0.27 -2.93 -0.69
CA VAL A 44 0.84 -1.60 -0.99
C VAL A 44 1.98 -1.75 -1.99
N LEU A 45 1.88 -1.05 -3.12
CA LEU A 45 2.91 -1.01 -4.16
C LEU A 45 3.73 0.27 -4.05
N SER A 46 4.96 0.15 -3.51
CA SER A 46 5.96 1.21 -3.48
C SER A 46 6.72 1.29 -4.82
N ALA A 47 6.04 1.61 -5.92
CA ALA A 47 6.62 1.51 -7.26
C ALA A 47 7.35 2.77 -7.77
N CYS A 48 7.39 3.86 -7.00
CA CYS A 48 7.95 5.14 -7.51
C CYS A 48 9.49 5.25 -7.48
N HIS A 49 10.21 4.23 -7.00
CA HIS A 49 11.68 4.22 -6.91
C HIS A 49 12.37 3.15 -7.77
N THR A 50 11.69 2.57 -8.77
CA THR A 50 12.30 1.55 -9.63
C THR A 50 13.04 2.21 -10.80
N ALA A 51 14.18 2.83 -10.51
CA ALA A 51 15.07 3.52 -11.46
C ALA A 51 15.82 2.60 -12.46
N ARG A 52 15.27 1.43 -12.83
CA ARG A 52 15.96 0.50 -13.75
C ARG A 52 15.09 -0.27 -14.74
N GLY A 53 13.95 0.32 -15.06
CA GLY A 53 13.08 -0.02 -16.19
C GLY A 53 12.02 1.07 -16.24
N LYS A 54 11.61 1.53 -17.42
CA LYS A 54 10.48 2.45 -17.55
C LYS A 54 9.21 1.74 -17.08
N ILE A 55 8.96 1.67 -15.77
CA ILE A 55 7.66 1.30 -15.25
C ILE A 55 6.78 2.53 -15.50
N SER A 56 6.05 2.49 -16.62
CA SER A 56 5.00 3.46 -16.88
C SER A 56 3.92 3.33 -15.81
N SER A 57 3.09 4.36 -15.66
CA SER A 57 1.86 4.29 -14.87
C SER A 57 1.00 3.07 -15.26
N GLU A 58 1.06 2.64 -16.53
CA GLU A 58 0.43 1.41 -17.03
C GLU A 58 1.08 0.13 -16.48
N GLY A 59 2.40 0.09 -16.30
CA GLY A 59 3.11 -1.05 -15.70
C GLY A 59 2.76 -1.24 -14.23
N VAL A 60 2.62 -0.14 -13.48
CA VAL A 60 2.15 -0.19 -12.08
C VAL A 60 0.70 -0.68 -12.00
N LEU A 61 -0.15 -0.24 -12.92
CA LEU A 61 -1.53 -0.71 -13.03
C LEU A 61 -1.60 -2.21 -13.38
N GLY A 62 -0.72 -2.68 -14.28
CA GLY A 62 -0.57 -4.09 -14.62
C GLY A 62 -0.20 -4.95 -13.41
N LEU A 63 0.76 -4.48 -12.60
CA LEU A 63 1.11 -5.13 -11.33
C LEU A 63 -0.05 -5.14 -10.35
N ALA A 64 -0.74 -4.01 -10.18
CA ALA A 64 -1.89 -3.93 -9.29
C ALA A 64 -3.00 -4.91 -9.70
N ARG A 65 -3.27 -5.03 -11.00
CA ARG A 65 -4.21 -6.04 -11.52
C ARG A 65 -3.74 -7.46 -11.24
N ALA A 66 -2.45 -7.75 -11.41
CA ALA A 66 -1.87 -9.05 -11.09
C ALA A 66 -2.12 -9.43 -9.62
N PHE A 67 -1.90 -8.49 -8.68
CA PHE A 67 -2.17 -8.72 -7.26
C PHE A 67 -3.65 -8.92 -6.96
N LEU A 68 -4.54 -8.18 -7.62
CA LEU A 68 -5.99 -8.39 -7.50
C LEU A 68 -6.40 -9.78 -8.02
N MET A 69 -5.88 -10.20 -9.18
CA MET A 69 -6.13 -11.53 -9.74
C MET A 69 -5.58 -12.64 -8.85
N ALA A 70 -4.45 -12.40 -8.20
CA ALA A 70 -3.86 -13.32 -7.25
C ALA A 70 -4.70 -13.48 -5.96
N GLY A 71 -5.71 -12.63 -5.72
CA GLY A 71 -6.61 -12.73 -4.56
C GLY A 71 -6.48 -11.60 -3.54
N ALA A 72 -5.70 -10.55 -3.81
CA ALA A 72 -5.73 -9.35 -2.97
C ALA A 72 -7.09 -8.64 -3.10
N LYS A 73 -7.71 -8.26 -1.98
CA LYS A 73 -8.99 -7.53 -2.02
C LYS A 73 -8.83 -6.06 -2.40
N SER A 74 -7.69 -5.46 -2.07
CA SER A 74 -7.40 -4.05 -2.32
C SER A 74 -5.91 -3.84 -2.58
N VAL A 75 -5.57 -2.92 -3.48
CA VAL A 75 -4.19 -2.56 -3.82
C VAL A 75 -4.04 -1.05 -3.78
N VAL A 76 -3.11 -0.56 -2.95
CA VAL A 76 -2.76 0.86 -2.85
C VAL A 76 -1.47 1.11 -3.61
N THR A 77 -1.47 2.16 -4.43
CA THR A 77 -0.34 2.50 -5.29
C THR A 77 -0.11 4.00 -5.36
N ALA A 78 1.14 4.40 -5.54
CA ALA A 78 1.51 5.79 -5.76
C ALA A 78 1.47 6.12 -7.27
N LEU A 79 0.87 7.27 -7.60
CA LEU A 79 0.71 7.79 -8.96
C LEU A 79 2.01 8.42 -9.48
N TRP A 80 2.81 9.02 -8.60
CA TRP A 80 4.10 9.64 -8.92
C TRP A 80 5.04 9.62 -7.72
N ALA A 81 6.32 9.91 -7.95
CA ALA A 81 7.31 9.99 -6.90
C ALA A 81 7.08 11.22 -6.00
N VAL A 82 7.10 10.99 -4.70
CA VAL A 82 7.02 12.02 -3.67
C VAL A 82 8.28 11.96 -2.83
N ASN A 83 8.69 13.09 -2.23
CA ASN A 83 9.76 13.13 -1.25
C ASN A 83 9.54 12.06 -0.16
N ASP A 84 10.60 11.36 0.23
CA ASP A 84 10.58 10.30 1.25
C ASP A 84 9.95 10.78 2.57
N ASP A 85 10.21 12.02 3.02
CA ASP A 85 9.67 12.54 4.29
C ASP A 85 8.14 12.69 4.26
N ALA A 86 7.61 13.20 3.14
CA ALA A 86 6.17 13.36 2.96
C ALA A 86 5.49 12.00 2.77
N THR A 87 6.18 11.07 2.11
CA THR A 87 5.75 9.68 1.95
C THR A 87 5.67 8.97 3.29
N GLU A 88 6.67 9.14 4.16
CA GLU A 88 6.69 8.56 5.50
C GLU A 88 5.51 9.05 6.33
N LYS A 89 5.32 10.37 6.40
CA LYS A 89 4.19 10.98 7.10
C LYS A 89 2.85 10.51 6.56
N PHE A 90 2.72 10.41 5.23
CA PHE A 90 1.52 9.88 4.59
C PHE A 90 1.24 8.45 5.06
N MET A 91 2.24 7.57 4.98
CA MET A 91 2.06 6.16 5.31
C MET A 91 1.79 5.95 6.80
N LEU A 92 2.42 6.71 7.69
CA LEU A 92 2.14 6.67 9.14
C LEU A 92 0.67 6.97 9.42
N LYS A 93 0.19 8.14 8.96
CA LYS A 93 -1.22 8.55 9.11
C LYS A 93 -2.18 7.57 8.46
N PHE A 94 -1.83 7.06 7.28
CA PHE A 94 -2.65 6.10 6.56
C PHE A 94 -2.81 4.80 7.35
N TYR A 95 -1.73 4.25 7.91
CA TYR A 95 -1.82 3.04 8.75
C TYR A 95 -2.55 3.30 10.07
N ASP A 96 -2.39 4.48 10.66
CA ASP A 96 -3.13 4.87 11.87
C ASP A 96 -4.63 4.88 11.58
N ASN A 97 -5.06 5.52 10.48
CA ASN A 97 -6.46 5.55 10.06
C ASN A 97 -6.98 4.17 9.62
N LEU A 98 -6.11 3.27 9.16
CA LEU A 98 -6.47 1.91 8.77
C LEU A 98 -6.89 1.04 9.97
N SER A 99 -6.48 1.41 11.18
CA SER A 99 -6.86 0.71 12.41
C SER A 99 -8.36 0.82 12.73
N SER A 100 -9.01 1.90 12.32
CA SER A 100 -10.40 2.21 12.61
C SER A 100 -11.29 2.14 11.37
N GLU A 101 -10.74 2.45 10.20
CA GLU A 101 -11.48 2.66 8.96
C GLU A 101 -11.16 1.62 7.86
N PRO A 102 -12.10 1.39 6.92
CA PRO A 102 -11.81 0.70 5.66
C PRO A 102 -10.78 1.41 4.78
N VAL A 103 -10.05 0.67 3.92
CA VAL A 103 -8.92 1.17 3.11
C VAL A 103 -9.19 2.51 2.40
N VAL A 104 -10.33 2.65 1.72
CA VAL A 104 -10.65 3.86 0.94
C VAL A 104 -10.93 5.05 1.85
N ASN A 105 -11.59 4.81 2.98
CA ASN A 105 -11.86 5.83 3.99
C ASN A 105 -10.56 6.31 4.63
N SER A 106 -9.71 5.38 5.08
CA SER A 106 -8.41 5.72 5.66
C SER A 106 -7.57 6.55 4.72
N LEU A 107 -7.58 6.24 3.41
CA LEU A 107 -6.87 7.03 2.41
C LEU A 107 -7.44 8.45 2.31
N ALA A 108 -8.76 8.58 2.21
CA ALA A 108 -9.41 9.89 2.12
C ALA A 108 -9.17 10.74 3.38
N THR A 109 -9.23 10.14 4.56
CA THR A 109 -8.95 10.79 5.85
C THR A 109 -7.51 11.30 5.89
N THR A 110 -6.53 10.47 5.52
CA THR A 110 -5.12 10.89 5.44
C THR A 110 -4.89 12.02 4.44
N MET A 111 -5.53 11.98 3.26
CA MET A 111 -5.46 13.06 2.28
C MET A 111 -6.01 14.38 2.84
N CYS A 112 -7.13 14.32 3.56
CA CYS A 112 -7.73 15.49 4.22
C CYS A 112 -6.82 16.06 5.31
N GLU A 113 -6.25 15.22 6.17
CA GLU A 113 -5.31 15.64 7.21
C GLU A 113 -4.08 16.34 6.63
N MET A 114 -3.42 15.71 5.65
CA MET A 114 -2.23 16.31 5.04
C MET A 114 -2.55 17.60 4.29
N LYS A 115 -3.73 17.69 3.67
CA LYS A 115 -4.20 18.95 3.08
C LYS A 115 -4.38 20.04 4.14
N GLN A 116 -4.91 19.73 5.32
CA GLN A 116 -5.05 20.68 6.44
C GLN A 116 -3.69 21.11 7.00
N GLU A 117 -2.72 20.20 7.02
CA GLU A 117 -1.32 20.47 7.39
C GLU A 117 -0.53 21.25 6.31
N LYS A 118 -1.20 21.69 5.24
CA LYS A 118 -0.64 22.50 4.14
C LYS A 118 0.45 21.80 3.33
N PHE A 119 0.39 20.47 3.21
CA PHE A 119 1.21 19.75 2.23
C PHE A 119 0.79 20.11 0.80
N GLU A 120 1.74 20.04 -0.13
CA GLU A 120 1.48 20.27 -1.55
C GLU A 120 0.56 19.19 -2.14
N VAL A 121 -0.18 19.53 -3.19
CA VAL A 121 -1.07 18.57 -3.89
C VAL A 121 -0.29 17.35 -4.39
N ALA A 122 0.95 17.56 -4.83
CA ALA A 122 1.84 16.48 -5.22
C ALA A 122 2.18 15.53 -4.06
N GLN A 123 2.04 15.95 -2.80
CA GLN A 123 2.35 15.12 -1.64
C GLN A 123 1.11 14.35 -1.17
N TRP A 124 0.01 15.04 -0.86
CA TRP A 124 -1.20 14.39 -0.34
C TRP A 124 -2.04 13.69 -1.43
N GLY A 125 -1.99 14.14 -2.68
CA GLY A 125 -2.77 13.57 -3.79
C GLY A 125 -2.09 12.39 -4.50
N SER A 126 -1.00 11.87 -3.95
CA SER A 126 -0.08 10.98 -4.65
C SER A 126 -0.49 9.50 -4.66
N PHE A 127 -1.46 9.07 -3.85
CA PHE A 127 -1.84 7.67 -3.72
C PHE A 127 -3.24 7.38 -4.26
N LYS A 128 -3.47 6.14 -4.69
CA LYS A 128 -4.77 5.65 -5.15
C LYS A 128 -5.00 4.20 -4.72
N VAL A 129 -6.27 3.86 -4.48
CA VAL A 129 -6.72 2.49 -4.22
C VAL A 129 -7.33 1.87 -5.47
N LEU A 130 -7.06 0.59 -5.70
CA LEU A 130 -7.69 -0.28 -6.68
C LEU A 130 -8.28 -1.49 -5.97
N GLY A 131 -9.53 -1.84 -6.25
CA GLY A 131 -10.22 -2.96 -5.61
C GLY A 131 -11.26 -2.52 -4.56
N ALA A 132 -11.55 -3.40 -3.62
CA ALA A 132 -12.64 -3.23 -2.66
C ALA A 132 -12.26 -2.34 -1.47
N ASN A 133 -13.27 -1.69 -0.88
CA ASN A 133 -13.15 -0.94 0.37
C ASN A 133 -13.34 -1.87 1.58
N VAL A 134 -12.27 -2.53 1.99
CA VAL A 134 -12.31 -3.55 3.06
C VAL A 134 -11.70 -3.03 4.35
N LYS A 135 -12.16 -3.53 5.50
CA LYS A 135 -11.39 -3.38 6.75
C LYS A 135 -10.21 -4.35 6.72
N VAL A 136 -9.01 -3.82 6.90
CA VAL A 136 -7.79 -4.64 6.93
C VAL A 136 -7.67 -5.35 8.27
N PHE A 137 -7.93 -4.62 9.36
CA PHE A 137 -8.01 -5.15 10.71
C PHE A 137 -9.49 -5.31 11.09
N SER A 138 -10.02 -6.52 10.88
CA SER A 138 -11.26 -6.95 11.52
C SER A 138 -10.89 -7.84 12.69
N ASN A 139 -11.61 -7.70 13.81
CA ASN A 139 -11.33 -8.43 15.04
C ASN A 139 -11.17 -9.92 14.77
N ILE A 140 -10.10 -10.48 15.32
CA ILE A 140 -9.94 -11.92 15.52
C ILE A 140 -10.95 -12.30 16.62
N SER A 141 -12.24 -12.39 16.27
CA SER A 141 -13.27 -12.78 17.24
C SER A 141 -14.51 -13.37 16.58
N ASP A 142 -14.37 -14.16 15.51
CA ASP A 142 -15.47 -14.95 14.93
C ASP A 142 -15.03 -16.40 14.63
N HIS A 143 -14.28 -17.01 15.55
CA HIS A 143 -14.19 -18.48 15.65
C HIS A 143 -14.76 -18.89 17.01
N ASN A 144 -16.08 -19.13 17.04
CA ASN A 144 -16.74 -19.99 18.01
C ASN A 144 -17.22 -21.24 17.27
#